data_AF-A0A1F3ZWZ0-F1
#
_entry.id   AF-A0A1F3ZWZ0-F1
#
_cell.length_a   1.000
_cell.length_b   1.000
_cell.length_c   1.000
_cell.angle_alpha   90.00
_cell.angle_beta   90.00
_cell.angle_gamma   90.00
#
_symmetry.space_group_name_H-M   'P 1'
#
loop_
_entity.id
_entity.type
_entity.pdbx_description
1 polymer ?
#
loop_
_entity_poly.entity_id
_entity_poly.type
_entity_poly.pdbx_seq_one_letter_code
_entity_poly.pdbx_strand_id
1 'polypeptide(L)' 'MPDTETHPDPIDWSLTTWEGARREQLRRWAALTLEEIILAQEEMRELSERLAGMPRIRE' A
#
# COMPACT_ATOMS: atom_id res chain seq x y z
N MET A 1 -14.25 0.37 -34.77
CA MET A 1 -14.17 -0.53 -33.59
C MET A 1 -13.27 0.18 -32.60
N PRO A 2 -13.68 0.46 -31.35
CA PRO A 2 -12.75 1.04 -30.39
C PRO A 2 -11.75 -0.04 -30.00
N ASP A 3 -10.46 0.30 -30.08
CA ASP A 3 -9.37 -0.56 -29.64
C ASP A 3 -9.51 -0.77 -28.13
N THR A 4 -9.95 -1.97 -27.73
CA THR A 4 -9.93 -2.37 -26.32
C THR A 4 -8.48 -2.45 -25.86
N GLU A 5 -8.08 -1.50 -25.02
CA GLU A 5 -6.78 -1.47 -24.34
C GLU A 5 -6.48 -2.86 -23.73
N THR A 6 -5.47 -3.53 -24.25
CA THR A 6 -4.97 -4.80 -23.73
C THR A 6 -4.31 -4.51 -22.38
N HIS A 7 -4.97 -4.90 -21.27
CA HIS A 7 -4.37 -4.80 -19.93
C HIS A 7 -3.02 -5.55 -19.92
N PRO A 8 -1.90 -4.88 -19.58
CA PRO A 8 -0.58 -5.40 -19.92
C PRO A 8 -0.03 -6.50 -19.02
N ASP A 9 -0.66 -6.84 -17.88
CA ASP A 9 -0.18 -7.92 -17.00
C ASP A 9 -1.31 -8.84 -16.53
N PRO A 10 -1.11 -10.18 -16.53
CA PRO A 10 -2.07 -11.10 -15.95
C PRO A 10 -2.18 -10.88 -14.44
N ILE A 11 -3.41 -10.90 -13.91
CA ILE A 11 -3.67 -10.76 -12.46
C ILE A 11 -3.04 -11.95 -11.73
N ASP A 12 -2.11 -11.67 -10.80
CA ASP A 12 -1.55 -12.68 -9.90
C ASP A 12 -2.52 -12.99 -8.75
N TRP A 13 -3.32 -14.04 -8.94
CA TRP A 13 -4.27 -14.53 -7.95
C TRP A 13 -3.62 -15.04 -6.65
N SER A 14 -2.30 -15.26 -6.60
CA SER A 14 -1.63 -15.64 -5.36
C SER A 14 -1.64 -14.51 -4.32
N LEU A 15 -1.67 -13.25 -4.78
CA LEU A 15 -1.68 -12.05 -3.93
C LEU A 15 -3.05 -11.75 -3.32
N THR A 16 -4.12 -12.39 -3.80
CA THR A 16 -5.49 -12.17 -3.33
C THR A 16 -5.85 -13.05 -2.13
N THR A 17 -4.85 -13.58 -1.42
CA THR A 17 -4.98 -14.30 -0.16
C THR A 17 -4.28 -13.54 0.95
N TRP A 18 -4.66 -13.74 2.21
CA TRP A 18 -3.98 -13.08 3.33
C TRP A 18 -2.48 -13.39 3.37
N GLU A 19 -2.11 -14.67 3.25
CA GLU A 19 -0.71 -15.10 3.26
C GLU A 19 0.08 -14.56 2.06
N GLY A 20 -0.53 -14.57 0.88
CA GLY A 20 0.08 -14.04 -0.34
C GLY A 20 0.35 -12.54 -0.25
N ALA A 21 -0.66 -11.77 0.15
CA ALA A 21 -0.54 -10.33 0.36
C ALA A 21 0.53 -10.03 1.44
N ARG A 22 0.51 -10.75 2.56
CA ARG A 22 1.48 -10.57 3.65
C ARG A 22 2.91 -10.83 3.18
N ARG A 23 3.15 -11.94 2.47
CA ARG A 23 4.49 -12.29 1.96
C ARG A 23 4.99 -11.24 0.96
N GLU A 24 4.12 -10.81 0.06
CA GLU A 24 4.47 -9.80 -0.94
C GLU A 24 4.75 -8.43 -0.33
N GLN A 25 3.99 -8.03 0.70
CA GLN A 25 4.30 -6.83 1.47
C GLN A 25 5.70 -6.92 2.08
N LEU A 26 6.03 -8.01 2.79
CA LEU A 26 7.36 -8.20 3.37
C LEU A 26 8.47 -8.16 2.31
N ARG A 27 8.25 -8.78 1.15
CA ARG A 27 9.21 -8.77 0.03
C ARG A 27 9.45 -7.34 -0.48
N ARG A 28 8.38 -6.55 -0.66
CA ARG A 28 8.49 -5.15 -1.11
C ARG A 28 9.22 -4.30 -0.08
N TRP A 29 8.87 -4.42 1.19
CA TRP A 29 9.52 -3.69 2.29
C TRP A 29 11.01 -4.03 2.39
N ALA A 30 11.39 -5.29 2.21
CA ALA A 30 12.79 -5.71 2.23
C ALA A 30 13.61 -5.19 1.04
N ALA A 31 12.95 -4.75 -0.04
CA ALA A 31 13.60 -4.19 -1.22
C ALA A 31 13.79 -2.66 -1.15
N LEU A 32 13.23 -1.99 -0.13
CA LEU A 32 13.35 -0.54 0.03
C LEU A 32 14.75 -0.15 0.54
N THR A 33 15.21 1.01 0.11
CA THR A 33 16.38 1.69 0.66
C THR A 33 16.08 2.28 2.03
N LEU A 34 17.14 2.59 2.80
CA LEU A 34 16.98 3.25 4.10
C LEU A 34 16.28 4.61 3.98
N GLU A 35 16.55 5.36 2.91
CA GLU A 35 15.91 6.65 2.63
C GLU A 35 14.40 6.50 2.44
N GLU A 36 13.96 5.57 1.60
CA GLU A 36 12.55 5.28 1.37
C GLU A 36 11.83 4.81 2.65
N ILE A 37 12.52 4.02 3.48
CA ILE A 37 11.98 3.57 4.77
C ILE A 37 11.75 4.76 5.70
N ILE A 38 12.72 5.67 5.82
CA ILE A 38 12.60 6.86 6.68
C ILE A 38 11.45 7.75 6.18
N LEU A 39 11.38 8.03 4.88
CA LEU A 39 10.32 8.82 4.28
C LEU A 39 8.94 8.22 4.57
N ALA A 40 8.78 6.91 4.39
CA ALA A 40 7.53 6.22 4.68
C ALA A 40 7.11 6.33 6.16
N GLN A 41 8.06 6.33 7.11
CA GLN A 41 7.76 6.54 8.52
C GLN A 41 7.32 7.97 8.82
N GLU A 42 7.93 8.97 8.17
CA GLU A 42 7.56 10.38 8.31
C GLU A 42 6.15 10.64 7.77
N GLU A 43 5.83 10.12 6.58
CA GLU A 43 4.48 10.19 6.00
C GLU A 43 3.44 9.51 6.90
N MET A 44 3.78 8.37 7.50
CA MET A 44 2.89 7.67 8.44
C MET A 44 2.64 8.49 9.71
N ARG A 45 3.66 9.21 10.21
CA ARG A 45 3.52 10.14 11.33
C ARG A 45 2.56 11.27 10.98
N GLU A 46 2.75 11.93 9.83
CA GLU A 46 1.86 13.01 9.39
C GLU A 46 0.41 12.54 9.23
N LEU A 47 0.22 11.34 8.66
CA LEU A 47 -1.09 10.72 8.56
C LEU A 47 -1.70 10.49 9.94
N SER A 48 -0.93 9.96 10.89
CA SER A 48 -1.37 9.71 12.26
C SER A 48 -1.82 11.00 12.96
N GLU A 49 -1.04 12.07 12.85
CA GLU A 49 -1.38 13.39 13.42
C GLU A 49 -2.68 13.94 12.82
N ARG A 50 -2.84 13.82 11.50
CA ARG A 50 -4.07 14.22 10.82
C ARG A 50 -5.28 13.44 11.29
N LEU A 51 -5.16 12.11 11.40
CA LEU A 51 -6.24 11.25 11.88
C LEU A 51 -6.59 11.52 13.35
N ALA A 52 -5.60 11.79 14.20
CA ALA A 52 -5.82 12.14 15.60
C ALA A 52 -6.56 13.47 15.77
N GLY A 53 -6.37 14.41 14.85
CA GLY A 53 -7.09 15.68 14.81
C GLY A 53 -8.51 15.60 14.23
N MET A 54 -8.93 14.46 13.68
CA MET A 54 -10.29 14.33 13.11
C MET A 54 -11.35 14.32 14.22
N PRO A 55 -12.47 15.06 14.06
CA PRO A 55 -13.58 15.01 15.00
C PRO A 55 -14.09 13.58 15.15
N ARG A 56 -14.21 13.09 16.39
CA ARG A 56 -14.91 11.82 16.64
C ARG A 56 -16.40 12.05 16.46
N ILE A 57 -17.00 11.36 15.49
CA ILE A 57 -18.45 11.25 15.39
C ILE A 57 -18.92 10.51 16.64
N ARG A 58 -19.67 11.20 17.51
CA ARG A 58 -20.35 10.58 18.65
C ARG A 58 -21.66 9.99 18.17
N GLU A 59 -21.86 8.69 18.39
CA GLU A 59 -23.15 7.98 18.25
C GLU A 59 -24.04 8.23 19.47
#